data_AF-A0AAJ1LZD5-F1
#
_entry.id   AF-A0AAJ1LZD5-F1
#
_cell.length_a   1.000
_cell.length_b   1.000
_cell.length_c   1.000
_cell.angle_alpha   90.00
_cell.angle_beta   90.00
_cell.angle_gamma   90.00
#
_symmetry.space_group_name_H-M   'P 1'
#
loop_
_entity.id
_entity.type
_entity.pdbx_description
1 polymer ?
#
loop_
_entity_poly.entity_id
_entity_poly.type
_entity_poly.pdbx_seq_one_letter_code
_entity_poly.pdbx_strand_id
1 'polypeptide(L)'
;MDGTALHEVTFRTALALPAVEETQPFGEQSVVHKVVGRMFVLATTLRGVPIVNLKCAPPHGAALVRDHAEISPGWHMDKRHWITLSPGDGLDETMVEDLVANSYDLVVAGLPRNRRPLDPAARRRAEGSDPAAREDLREVTDDRRGESVAGVQHRAGPLG
;
A
#
# COMPACT_ATOMS: atom_id res chain seq x y z
N MET A 1 7.87 -15.11 -1.38
CA MET A 1 7.19 -15.28 -2.69
C MET A 1 7.89 -14.50 -3.80
N ASP A 2 7.71 -14.89 -5.07
CA ASP A 2 8.20 -14.11 -6.22
C ASP A 2 7.35 -12.86 -6.52
N GLY A 3 7.80 -12.02 -7.46
CA GLY A 3 7.13 -10.75 -7.75
C GLY A 3 5.78 -10.88 -8.43
N THR A 4 5.57 -11.92 -9.23
CA THR A 4 4.27 -12.19 -9.86
C THR A 4 3.25 -12.56 -8.80
N ALA A 5 3.62 -13.48 -7.90
CA ALA A 5 2.79 -13.91 -6.78
C ALA A 5 2.51 -12.74 -5.83
N LEU A 6 3.48 -11.87 -5.57
CA LEU A 6 3.29 -10.68 -4.74
C LEU A 6 2.19 -9.76 -5.31
N HIS A 7 2.23 -9.47 -6.61
CA HIS A 7 1.19 -8.68 -7.28
C HIS A 7 -0.16 -9.39 -7.29
N GLU A 8 -0.20 -10.69 -7.60
CA GLU A 8 -1.44 -11.47 -7.63
C GLU A 8 -2.16 -11.47 -6.28
N VAL A 9 -1.46 -11.79 -5.19
CA VAL A 9 -2.02 -11.79 -3.84
C VAL A 9 -2.46 -10.38 -3.44
N THR A 10 -1.66 -9.36 -3.77
CA THR A 10 -2.02 -7.96 -3.51
C THR A 10 -3.32 -7.58 -4.20
N PHE A 11 -3.45 -7.87 -5.49
CA PHE A 11 -4.62 -7.48 -6.29
C PHE A 11 -5.87 -8.24 -5.87
N ARG A 12 -5.76 -9.56 -5.72
CA ARG A 12 -6.85 -10.41 -5.23
C ARG A 12 -7.38 -9.91 -3.90
N THR A 13 -6.48 -9.60 -2.97
CA THR A 13 -6.85 -9.11 -1.63
C THR A 13 -7.49 -7.74 -1.70
N ALA A 14 -6.87 -6.78 -2.39
CA ALA A 14 -7.36 -5.42 -2.50
C ALA A 14 -8.75 -5.36 -3.15
N LEU A 15 -8.96 -6.09 -4.25
CA LEU A 15 -10.23 -6.10 -4.99
C LEU A 15 -11.36 -6.82 -4.24
N ALA A 16 -11.03 -7.66 -3.25
CA ALA A 16 -12.02 -8.28 -2.37
C ALA A 16 -12.52 -7.33 -1.27
N LEU A 17 -11.87 -6.18 -1.06
CA LEU A 17 -12.24 -5.22 -0.01
C LEU A 17 -13.37 -4.27 -0.49
N PRO A 18 -14.25 -3.80 0.42
CA PRO A 18 -15.40 -2.99 0.01
C PRO A 18 -15.03 -1.63 -0.60
N ALA A 19 -15.76 -1.24 -1.64
CA ALA A 19 -15.66 0.07 -2.29
C ALA A 19 -14.24 0.41 -2.78
N VAL A 20 -13.49 -0.62 -3.21
CA VAL A 20 -12.20 -0.46 -3.85
C VAL A 20 -12.36 -0.14 -5.33
N GLU A 21 -11.59 0.83 -5.79
CA GLU A 21 -11.43 1.22 -7.19
C GLU A 21 -9.98 0.95 -7.61
N GLU A 22 -9.79 0.40 -8.81
CA GLU A 22 -8.48 0.23 -9.44
C GLU A 22 -8.27 1.32 -10.50
N THR A 23 -7.11 1.96 -10.48
CA THR A 23 -6.75 3.03 -11.42
C THR A 23 -5.28 2.92 -11.85
N GLN A 24 -4.90 3.61 -12.93
CA GLN A 24 -3.52 3.66 -13.43
C GLN A 24 -3.06 5.11 -13.70
N PRO A 25 -3.00 5.97 -12.66
CA PRO A 25 -2.72 7.40 -12.83
C PRO A 25 -1.28 7.69 -13.29
N PHE A 26 -0.37 6.72 -13.17
CA PHE A 26 1.06 6.87 -13.49
C PHE A 26 1.49 6.03 -14.71
N GLY A 27 0.52 5.55 -15.50
CA GLY A 27 0.75 4.72 -16.68
C GLY A 27 0.37 3.26 -16.49
N GLU A 28 0.30 2.51 -17.60
CA GLU A 28 -0.25 1.15 -17.71
C GLU A 28 0.45 0.08 -16.83
N GLN A 29 1.63 0.39 -16.29
CA GLN A 29 2.43 -0.51 -15.46
C GLN A 29 2.36 -0.18 -13.96
N SER A 30 1.57 0.83 -13.56
CA SER A 30 1.44 1.28 -12.18
C SER A 30 -0.01 1.24 -11.73
N VAL A 31 -0.39 0.15 -11.09
CA VAL A 31 -1.74 -0.10 -10.60
C VAL A 31 -1.90 0.52 -9.21
N VAL A 32 -2.98 1.27 -9.02
CA VAL A 32 -3.30 1.94 -7.77
C VAL A 32 -4.70 1.53 -7.32
N HIS A 33 -4.79 0.93 -6.12
CA HIS A 33 -6.08 0.68 -5.47
C HIS A 33 -6.43 1.81 -4.51
N LYS A 34 -7.67 2.28 -4.62
CA LYS A 34 -8.22 3.39 -3.84
C LYS A 34 -9.50 2.95 -3.12
N VAL A 35 -9.73 3.50 -1.93
CA VAL A 35 -11.03 3.41 -1.25
C VAL A 35 -11.58 4.83 -1.08
N VAL A 36 -12.75 5.10 -1.64
CA VAL A 36 -13.39 6.43 -1.61
C VAL A 36 -12.42 7.53 -2.10
N GLY A 37 -11.73 7.26 -3.22
CA GLY A 37 -10.76 8.18 -3.84
C GLY A 37 -9.40 8.30 -3.12
N ARG A 38 -9.15 7.50 -2.07
CA ARG A 38 -7.91 7.54 -1.29
C ARG A 38 -7.05 6.30 -1.55
N MET A 39 -5.81 6.50 -2.01
CA MET A 39 -4.88 5.40 -2.30
C MET A 39 -4.47 4.65 -1.03
N PHE A 40 -4.43 3.32 -1.13
CA PHE A 40 -3.88 2.44 -0.10
C PHE A 40 -2.93 1.36 -0.67
N VAL A 41 -2.94 1.15 -1.99
CA VAL A 41 -1.94 0.32 -2.69
C VAL A 41 -1.39 1.09 -3.88
N LEU A 42 -0.09 0.97 -4.13
CA LEU A 42 0.52 1.19 -5.43
C LEU A 42 1.40 -0.03 -5.77
N ALA A 43 1.06 -0.77 -6.81
CA ALA A 43 1.88 -1.84 -7.35
C ALA A 43 2.52 -1.39 -8.66
N THR A 44 3.82 -1.60 -8.78
CA THR A 44 4.59 -1.17 -9.95
C THR A 44 5.86 -2.01 -10.09
N THR A 45 6.69 -1.70 -11.07
CA THR A 45 7.97 -2.36 -11.31
C THR A 45 9.11 -1.39 -11.11
N LEU A 46 10.00 -1.68 -10.17
CA LEU A 46 11.22 -0.93 -9.92
C LEU A 46 12.42 -1.67 -10.52
N ARG A 47 13.01 -1.12 -11.59
CA ARG A 47 14.18 -1.71 -12.28
C ARG A 47 13.98 -3.19 -12.67
N GLY A 48 12.78 -3.53 -13.14
CA GLY A 48 12.41 -4.90 -13.52
C GLY A 48 11.91 -5.77 -12.37
N VAL A 49 11.89 -5.28 -11.13
CA VAL A 49 11.40 -6.01 -9.96
C VAL A 49 9.99 -5.54 -9.59
N PRO A 50 8.96 -6.41 -9.58
CA PRO A 50 7.63 -6.07 -9.08
C PRO A 50 7.67 -5.70 -7.59
N ILE A 51 7.17 -4.52 -7.24
CA ILE A 51 7.09 -4.03 -5.86
C ILE A 51 5.68 -3.55 -5.54
N VAL A 52 5.37 -3.46 -4.24
CA VAL A 52 4.08 -2.97 -3.74
C VAL A 52 4.31 -1.96 -2.61
N ASN A 53 3.77 -0.76 -2.76
CA ASN A 53 3.70 0.25 -1.70
C ASN A 53 2.37 0.14 -0.96
N LEU A 54 2.43 0.08 0.36
CA LEU A 54 1.26 0.02 1.25
C LEU A 54 1.36 1.12 2.30
N LYS A 55 0.21 1.69 2.68
CA LYS A 55 0.15 2.59 3.84
C LYS A 55 0.32 1.80 5.13
N CYS A 56 0.97 2.42 6.10
CA CYS A 56 1.24 1.82 7.40
C CYS A 56 1.22 2.89 8.50
N ALA A 57 0.86 2.51 9.72
CA ALA A 57 1.04 3.37 10.88
C ALA A 57 2.55 3.51 11.19
N PRO A 58 3.08 4.71 11.50
CA PRO A 58 4.52 4.92 11.58
C PRO A 58 5.28 3.98 12.54
N PRO A 59 4.81 3.71 13.77
CA PRO A 59 5.50 2.77 14.66
C PRO A 59 5.53 1.34 14.11
N HIS A 60 4.43 0.92 13.47
CA HIS A 60 4.32 -0.41 12.87
C HIS A 60 5.20 -0.54 11.61
N GLY A 61 5.21 0.48 10.75
CA GLY A 61 6.06 0.51 9.56
C GLY A 61 7.54 0.48 9.90
N ALA A 62 7.96 1.22 10.94
CA ALA A 62 9.34 1.16 11.43
C ALA A 62 9.73 -0.22 11.96
N ALA A 63 8.81 -0.94 12.62
CA ALA A 63 9.04 -2.31 13.06
C ALA A 63 9.15 -3.28 11.88
N LEU A 64 8.23 -3.21 10.92
CA LEU A 64 8.25 -4.06 9.73
C LEU A 64 9.54 -3.90 8.91
N VAL A 65 10.00 -2.65 8.71
CA VAL A 65 11.25 -2.36 8.00
C VAL A 65 12.48 -2.89 8.74
N ARG A 66 12.45 -2.92 10.08
CA ARG A 66 13.55 -3.45 10.89
C ARG A 66 13.59 -4.97 10.84
N ASP A 67 12.42 -5.61 10.88
CA ASP A 67 12.29 -7.04 11.16
C ASP A 67 12.21 -7.89 9.88
N HIS A 68 11.94 -7.31 8.71
CA HIS A 68 11.80 -8.02 7.43
C HIS A 68 12.70 -7.42 6.34
N ALA A 69 13.55 -8.24 5.75
CA ALA A 69 14.51 -7.81 4.73
C ALA A 69 13.83 -7.34 3.43
N GLU A 70 12.65 -7.89 3.13
CA GLU A 70 11.83 -7.59 1.96
C GLU A 70 11.03 -6.30 2.09
N ILE A 71 10.98 -5.71 3.29
CA ILE A 71 10.20 -4.51 3.59
C ILE A 71 11.15 -3.33 3.79
N SER A 72 10.95 -2.28 2.99
CA SER A 72 11.73 -1.05 3.06
C SER A 72 10.83 0.18 3.23
N PRO A 73 11.38 1.36 3.59
CA PRO A 73 10.59 2.58 3.62
C PRO A 73 10.03 2.93 2.23
N GLY A 74 8.81 3.47 2.20
CA GLY A 74 8.04 3.69 0.98
C GLY A 74 8.80 4.37 -0.16
N TRP A 75 8.91 3.68 -1.29
CA TRP A 75 9.48 4.18 -2.54
C TRP A 75 8.61 5.29 -3.12
N HIS A 76 9.21 6.46 -3.40
CA HIS A 76 8.53 7.68 -3.90
C HIS A 76 7.38 8.23 -3.04
N MET A 77 7.21 7.71 -1.82
CA MET A 77 6.14 8.10 -0.89
C MET A 77 6.72 8.73 0.38
N ASP A 78 5.85 9.26 1.25
CA ASP A 78 6.25 9.62 2.63
C ASP A 78 6.63 8.35 3.39
N LYS A 79 7.93 8.20 3.65
CA LYS A 79 8.56 7.03 4.27
C LYS A 79 8.09 6.79 5.71
N ARG A 80 7.44 7.77 6.35
CA ARG A 80 6.83 7.60 7.68
C ARG A 80 5.52 6.83 7.62
N HIS A 81 4.80 6.92 6.50
CA HIS A 81 3.43 6.42 6.37
C HIS A 81 3.27 5.34 5.31
N TRP A 82 4.34 5.00 4.62
CA TRP A 82 4.35 4.02 3.55
C TRP A 82 5.54 3.08 3.68
N ILE A 83 5.31 1.82 3.37
CA ILE A 83 6.33 0.76 3.25
C ILE A 83 6.30 0.22 1.82
N THR A 84 7.42 -0.35 1.38
CA THR A 84 7.56 -1.04 0.10
C THR A 84 7.90 -2.50 0.34
N LEU A 85 7.08 -3.39 -0.20
CA LEU A 85 7.31 -4.82 -0.25
C LEU A 85 8.04 -5.14 -1.55
N SER A 86 9.12 -5.90 -1.45
CA SER A 86 9.85 -6.48 -2.58
C SER A 86 9.74 -8.01 -2.54
N PRO A 87 9.93 -8.71 -3.67
CA PRO A 87 9.91 -10.17 -3.70
C PRO A 87 11.05 -10.76 -2.86
N GLY A 88 10.80 -11.89 -2.24
CA GLY A 88 11.77 -12.57 -1.35
C GLY A 88 11.09 -13.63 -0.49
N ASP A 89 11.87 -14.49 0.15
CA ASP A 89 11.37 -15.67 0.86
C ASP A 89 10.76 -15.34 2.23
N GLY A 90 11.02 -14.15 2.78
CA GLY A 90 10.47 -13.69 4.05
C GLY A 90 9.01 -13.21 4.00
N LEU A 91 8.40 -13.19 2.82
CA LEU A 91 6.98 -12.84 2.63
C LEU A 91 6.17 -14.07 2.21
N ASP A 92 5.27 -14.49 3.11
CA ASP A 92 4.21 -15.44 2.80
C ASP A 92 2.90 -14.74 2.39
N GLU A 93 1.97 -15.51 1.85
CA GLU A 93 0.70 -15.00 1.33
C GLU A 93 -0.13 -14.33 2.43
N THR A 94 -0.26 -14.95 3.60
CA THR A 94 -1.03 -14.41 4.73
C THR A 94 -0.49 -13.05 5.19
N MET A 95 0.83 -12.90 5.27
CA MET A 95 1.43 -11.62 5.64
C MET A 95 1.11 -10.53 4.63
N VAL A 96 1.15 -10.82 3.32
CA VAL A 96 0.79 -9.84 2.29
C VAL A 96 -0.69 -9.49 2.37
N GLU A 97 -1.58 -10.47 2.57
CA GLU A 97 -3.01 -10.25 2.74
C GLU A 97 -3.30 -9.31 3.94
N ASP A 98 -2.66 -9.57 5.08
CA ASP A 98 -2.80 -8.78 6.30
C ASP A 98 -2.27 -7.36 6.11
N LEU A 99 -1.12 -7.18 5.47
CA LEU A 99 -0.56 -5.86 5.20
C LEU A 99 -1.46 -5.04 4.25
N VAL A 100 -2.04 -5.67 3.23
CA VAL A 100 -2.99 -5.01 2.31
C VAL A 100 -4.26 -4.61 3.05
N ALA A 101 -4.81 -5.51 3.88
CA ALA A 101 -5.98 -5.23 4.70
C ALA A 101 -5.72 -4.09 5.71
N ASN A 102 -4.58 -4.11 6.39
CA ASN A 102 -4.17 -3.07 7.33
C ASN A 102 -4.02 -1.70 6.65
N SER A 103 -3.45 -1.67 5.44
CA SER A 103 -3.35 -0.44 4.64
C SER A 103 -4.73 0.14 4.31
N TYR A 104 -5.68 -0.72 3.90
CA TYR A 104 -7.08 -0.33 3.64
C TYR A 104 -7.76 0.20 4.91
N ASP A 105 -7.66 -0.54 6.01
CA ASP A 105 -8.29 -0.19 7.28
C ASP A 105 -7.77 1.14 7.81
N LEU A 106 -6.47 1.41 7.67
CA LEU A 106 -5.87 2.70 8.03
C LEU A 106 -6.48 3.84 7.21
N VAL A 107 -6.65 3.66 5.90
CA VAL A 107 -7.27 4.68 5.05
C VAL A 107 -8.75 4.88 5.40
N VAL A 108 -9.52 3.80 5.56
CA VAL A 108 -10.94 3.86 5.93
C VAL A 108 -11.14 4.53 7.29
N ALA A 109 -10.29 4.21 8.26
CA ALA A 109 -10.37 4.81 9.58
C ALA A 109 -10.13 6.34 9.51
N GLY A 110 -9.35 6.83 8.55
CA GLY A 110 -9.14 8.27 8.31
C GLY A 110 -10.28 8.98 7.58
N LEU A 111 -11.23 8.24 6.99
CA LEU A 111 -12.38 8.84 6.31
C LEU A 111 -13.41 9.40 7.31
N PRO A 112 -14.16 10.46 6.92
CA PRO A 112 -15.37 10.88 7.63
C PRO A 112 -16.32 9.70 7.86
N ARG A 113 -16.95 9.61 9.04
CA ARG A 113 -17.78 8.45 9.41
C ARG A 113 -18.88 8.13 8.40
N ASN A 114 -19.48 9.16 7.77
CA ASN A 114 -20.53 9.02 6.76
C ASN A 114 -20.01 8.59 5.37
N ARG A 115 -18.70 8.57 5.16
CA ARG A 115 -18.04 8.15 3.91
C ARG A 115 -17.40 6.76 4.02
N ARG A 116 -17.35 6.18 5.21
CA ARG A 116 -16.75 4.86 5.42
C ARG A 116 -17.61 3.78 4.76
N PRO A 117 -17.02 2.87 3.97
CA PRO A 117 -17.73 1.73 3.45
C PRO A 117 -18.33 0.90 4.59
N LEU A 118 -19.53 0.34 4.36
CA LEU A 118 -20.07 -0.66 5.26
C LEU A 118 -19.35 -1.98 4.98
N ASP A 119 -18.45 -2.38 5.87
CA ASP A 119 -17.80 -3.67 5.82
C ASP A 119 -18.32 -4.57 6.95
N PRO A 120 -19.14 -5.60 6.65
CA PRO A 120 -19.57 -6.58 7.64
C PRO A 120 -18.41 -7.37 8.27
N ALA A 121 -17.27 -7.49 7.57
CA ALA A 121 -16.08 -8.22 8.02
C ALA A 121 -15.10 -7.35 8.83
N ALA A 122 -15.15 -6.01 8.72
CA ALA A 122 -14.22 -5.10 9.42
C ALA A 122 -14.27 -5.24 10.94
N ARG A 123 -15.42 -5.66 11.51
CA ARG A 123 -15.54 -5.90 12.95
C ARG A 123 -14.59 -6.99 13.46
N ARG A 124 -14.29 -8.00 12.64
CA ARG A 124 -13.35 -9.08 13.02
C ARG A 124 -11.88 -8.70 12.83
N ARG A 125 -11.57 -7.77 11.92
CA ARG A 125 -10.18 -7.33 11.63
C ARG A 125 -9.71 -6.22 12.57
N ALA A 126 -10.60 -5.31 12.96
CA ALA A 126 -10.27 -4.19 13.85
C ALA A 126 -9.92 -4.61 15.30
N GLU A 127 -10.27 -5.82 15.73
CA GLU A 127 -9.93 -6.34 17.07
C GLU A 127 -8.44 -6.71 17.22
N GLY A 128 -7.68 -6.74 16.10
CA GLY A 128 -6.23 -6.95 16.08
C GLY A 128 -5.38 -5.70 15.77
N SER A 129 -5.98 -4.52 15.56
CA SER A 129 -5.23 -3.30 15.21
C SER A 129 -4.96 -2.38 16.42
N ASP A 130 -3.72 -1.92 16.52
CA ASP A 130 -3.20 -1.08 17.61
C ASP A 130 -3.98 0.26 17.74
N PRO A 131 -4.54 0.58 18.93
CA PRO A 131 -5.23 1.84 19.18
C PRO A 131 -4.37 3.10 18.93
N ALA A 132 -3.03 3.02 18.96
CA ALA A 132 -2.12 4.13 18.65
C ALA A 132 -2.22 4.63 17.20
N ALA A 133 -2.68 3.80 16.26
CA ALA A 133 -2.86 4.19 14.86
C ALA A 133 -3.97 5.25 14.65
N ARG A 134 -4.82 5.48 15.65
CA ARG A 134 -6.02 6.34 15.55
C ARG A 134 -5.74 7.85 15.64
N GLU A 135 -4.64 8.28 16.26
CA GLU A 135 -4.27 9.71 16.36
C GLU A 135 -3.44 10.23 15.16
N ASP A 136 -2.56 9.40 14.57
CA ASP A 136 -1.74 9.75 13.38
C ASP A 136 -2.56 9.84 12.07
N LEU A 137 -3.81 9.41 12.11
CA LEU A 137 -4.70 9.17 10.99
C LEU A 137 -5.08 10.44 10.20
N ARG A 138 -5.02 11.61 10.85
CA ARG A 138 -5.29 12.92 10.23
C ARG A 138 -4.12 13.43 9.40
N GLU A 139 -2.89 13.01 9.68
CA GLU A 139 -1.69 13.35 8.89
C GLU A 139 -1.52 12.39 7.69
N VAL A 140 -1.79 11.09 7.90
CA VAL A 140 -1.75 10.03 6.87
C VAL A 140 -2.66 10.32 5.67
N THR A 141 -3.76 11.05 5.90
CA THR A 141 -4.81 11.34 4.91
C THR A 141 -4.73 12.75 4.29
N ASP A 142 -3.65 13.51 4.40
CA ASP A 142 -3.47 14.75 3.63
C ASP A 142 -2.43 14.66 2.51
N ASP A 143 -2.10 13.45 2.05
CA ASP A 143 -1.22 13.24 0.90
C ASP A 143 -1.90 13.53 -0.46
N ARG A 144 -2.44 14.74 -0.60
CA ARG A 144 -2.82 15.35 -1.89
C ARG A 144 -1.59 15.76 -2.73
N ARG A 145 -0.37 15.40 -2.30
CA ARG A 145 0.89 15.79 -2.97
C ARG A 145 1.56 14.68 -3.79
N GLY A 146 1.10 13.43 -3.67
CA GLY A 146 1.61 12.32 -4.49
C GLY A 146 1.15 12.31 -5.95
N GLU A 147 0.16 13.11 -6.34
CA GLU A 147 -0.41 13.10 -7.71
C GLU A 147 0.48 13.79 -8.77
N SER A 148 1.65 14.35 -8.41
CA SER A 148 2.47 15.18 -9.32
C SER A 148 3.89 14.66 -9.64
N VAL A 149 4.24 13.40 -9.37
CA VAL A 149 5.60 12.88 -9.67
C VAL A 149 5.57 11.56 -10.46
N ALA A 150 5.04 11.62 -11.67
CA ALA A 150 5.37 10.68 -12.75
C ALA A 150 5.92 11.49 -13.92
N GLY A 151 7.16 11.97 -13.75
CA GLY A 151 7.80 12.89 -14.69
C GLY A 151 9.31 12.70 -14.78
N VAL A 152 9.82 11.47 -14.76
CA VAL A 152 11.17 11.17 -15.27
C VAL A 152 11.09 9.85 -16.03
N GLN A 153 10.92 9.97 -17.34
CA GLN A 153 11.19 8.88 -18.28
C GLN A 153 12.68 8.56 -18.18
N HIS A 154 13.03 7.35 -17.73
CA HIS A 154 14.38 6.84 -17.91
C HIS A 154 14.63 6.68 -19.42
N ARG A 155 15.33 7.64 -20.02
CA ARG A 155 15.97 7.43 -21.31
C ARG A 155 17.02 6.34 -21.16
N ALA A 156 16.75 5.16 -21.70
CA ALA A 156 17.80 4.21 -22.04
C ALA A 156 18.66 4.86 -23.13
N GLY A 157 19.89 5.24 -22.77
CA GLY A 157 20.92 5.56 -23.77
C GLY A 157 21.49 4.27 -24.36
N PRO A 158 21.91 4.25 -25.63
CA PRO A 158 22.46 3.05 -26.23
C PRO A 158 23.82 2.74 -25.62
N LEU A 159 24.06 1.45 -25.35
CA LEU A 159 25.37 0.92 -25.01
C LEU A 159 26.27 1.05 -26.23
N GLY A 160 27.42 1.71 -26.05
CA GLY A 160 28.51 1.74 -27.02
C GLY A 160 29.44 0.54 -26.88
#